data_AF-A0A645JJ63-F1
#
_entry.id   AF-A0A645JJ63-F1
#
_cell.length_a   1.000
_cell.length_b   1.000
_cell.length_c   1.000
_cell.angle_alpha   90.00
_cell.angle_beta   90.00
_cell.angle_gamma   90.00
#
_symmetry.space_group_name_H-M   'P 1'
#
loop_
_entity.id
_entity.type
_entity.pdbx_description
1 polymer ?
#
loop_
_entity_poly.entity_id
_entity_poly.type
_entity_poly.pdbx_seq_one_letter_code
_entity_poly.pdbx_strand_id
1 'polypeptide(L)' 'MLKAVCDLSEKYKVPCYFSLEERMGCGVGACLTCACKISSQEGSNYMRVCRDGPVFRSDEVVFDD' A
#
# COMPACT_ATOMS: atom_id res chain seq x y z
N MET A 1 -11.11 2.62 -6.48
CA MET A 1 -11.06 1.32 -7.21
C MET A 1 -10.41 0.24 -6.36
N LEU A 2 -9.12 0.37 -5.98
CA LEU A 2 -8.41 -0.67 -5.23
C LEU A 2 -9.03 -1.01 -3.87
N LYS A 3 -9.58 -0.02 -3.14
CA LYS A 3 -10.36 -0.24 -1.90
C LYS A 3 -11.49 -1.27 -2.09
N ALA A 4 -12.30 -1.11 -3.15
CA ALA A 4 -13.37 -2.05 -3.46
C ALA A 4 -12.86 -3.47 -3.84
N VAL A 5 -11.69 -3.56 -4.48
CA VAL A 5 -11.06 -4.87 -4.77
C VAL A 5 -10.51 -5.50 -3.48
N CYS A 6 -10.00 -4.70 -2.54
CA CYS A 6 -9.60 -5.15 -1.21
C CYS A 6 -10.78 -5.79 -0.48
N ASP A 7 -11.91 -5.08 -0.42
CA ASP A 7 -13.15 -5.57 0.23
C ASP A 7 -13.62 -6.90 -0.38
N LEU A 8 -13.54 -7.04 -1.72
CA LEU A 8 -13.86 -8.30 -2.41
C LEU A 8 -12.86 -9.40 -2.08
N SER A 9 -11.56 -9.09 -2.05
CA SER A 9 -10.51 -10.07 -1.74
C SER A 9 -10.67 -10.64 -0.34
N GLU A 10 -11.02 -9.80 0.64
CA GLU A 10 -11.31 -10.21 2.02
C GLU A 10 -12.58 -11.06 2.09
N LYS A 11 -13.66 -10.60 1.45
CA LYS A 11 -14.95 -11.31 1.43
C LYS A 11 -14.81 -12.73 0.90
N TYR A 12 -14.04 -12.92 -0.17
CA TYR A 12 -13.84 -14.23 -0.80
C TYR A 12 -12.59 -14.96 -0.31
N LYS A 13 -11.85 -14.39 0.65
CA LYS A 13 -10.60 -14.94 1.21
C LYS A 13 -9.57 -15.28 0.13
N VAL A 14 -9.47 -14.43 -0.89
CA VAL A 14 -8.51 -14.58 -1.98
C VAL A 14 -7.28 -13.74 -1.63
N PRO A 15 -6.08 -14.34 -1.51
CA PRO A 15 -4.86 -13.57 -1.33
C PRO A 15 -4.65 -12.62 -2.52
N CYS A 16 -4.55 -11.33 -2.23
CA CYS A 16 -4.39 -10.29 -3.25
C CYS A 16 -3.16 -9.42 -2.96
N TYR A 17 -2.58 -8.91 -4.04
CA TYR A 17 -1.50 -7.94 -4.02
C TYR A 17 -1.89 -6.76 -4.90
N PHE A 18 -1.56 -5.55 -4.47
CA PHE A 18 -1.85 -4.32 -5.19
C PHE A 18 -0.58 -3.57 -5.50
N SER A 19 -0.43 -3.18 -6.77
CA SER A 19 0.53 -2.16 -7.17
C SER A 19 -0.08 -0.80 -6.83
N LEU A 20 0.45 -0.14 -5.81
CA LEU A 20 0.00 1.17 -5.39
C LEU A 20 0.64 2.26 -6.25
N GLU A 21 -0.13 3.30 -6.49
CA GLU A 21 0.29 4.53 -7.15
C GLU A 21 0.26 5.63 -6.10
N GLU A 22 1.35 6.39 -5.99
CA GLU A 22 1.42 7.56 -5.14
C GLU A 22 2.15 8.71 -5.83
N ARG A 23 1.94 9.94 -5.34
CA ARG A 23 2.69 11.09 -5.86
C ARG A 23 4.18 10.91 -5.59
N MET A 24 4.95 10.73 -6.66
CA MET A 24 6.40 10.59 -6.60
C MET A 24 7.09 11.92 -6.93
N GLY A 25 8.07 12.29 -6.11
CA GLY A 25 9.01 13.37 -6.43
C GLY A 25 10.27 12.83 -7.09
N CYS A 26 11.09 12.11 -6.31
CA CYS A 26 12.40 11.63 -6.76
C CYS A 26 12.40 10.23 -7.40
N GLY A 27 11.41 9.38 -7.11
CA GLY A 27 11.36 7.99 -7.62
C GLY A 27 12.46 7.04 -7.11
N VAL A 28 13.38 7.48 -6.25
CA VAL A 28 14.55 6.70 -5.78
C VAL A 28 14.59 6.52 -4.25
N GLY A 29 13.51 6.88 -3.57
CA GLY A 29 13.33 6.72 -2.13
C GLY A 29 13.94 7.82 -1.24
N ALA A 30 14.46 8.91 -1.84
CA ALA A 30 15.11 10.00 -1.11
C ALA A 30 14.13 11.06 -0.55
N CYS A 31 13.11 11.44 -1.32
CA CYS A 31 12.25 12.59 -0.98
C CYS A 31 11.06 12.26 -0.06
N LEU A 32 10.78 10.98 0.18
CA LEU A 32 9.67 10.48 1.00
C LEU A 32 8.25 10.88 0.57
N THR A 33 8.09 11.60 -0.54
CA THR A 33 6.76 12.07 -1.02
C THR A 33 5.80 10.92 -1.30
N CYS A 34 6.29 9.76 -1.72
CA CYS A 34 5.48 8.59 -2.01
C CYS A 34 5.33 7.65 -0.79
N ALA A 35 5.36 8.19 0.43
CA ALA A 35 5.17 7.39 1.63
C ALA A 35 3.67 7.04 1.79
N CYS A 36 3.38 5.75 1.92
CA CYS A 36 2.04 5.21 2.18
C CYS A 36 2.01 4.52 3.54
N LYS A 37 0.86 4.59 4.21
CA LYS A 37 0.64 3.93 5.49
C LYS A 37 0.35 2.45 5.28
N ILE A 38 1.07 1.60 6.01
CA ILE A 38 0.97 0.15 5.95
C ILE A 38 0.67 -0.38 7.36
N SER A 39 -0.22 -1.37 7.46
CA SER A 39 -0.53 -2.10 8.68
C SER A 39 0.47 -3.25 8.88
N SER A 40 0.94 -3.43 10.12
CA SER A 40 1.86 -4.49 10.51
C SER A 40 1.48 -5.06 11.88
N GLN A 41 2.13 -6.16 12.29
CA GLN A 41 1.91 -6.77 13.61
C GLN A 41 2.25 -5.83 14.78
N GLU A 42 3.13 -4.85 14.56
CA GLU A 42 3.57 -3.88 15.57
C GLU A 42 2.73 -2.57 15.54
N GLY A 43 1.70 -2.51 14.70
CA GLY A 43 0.87 -1.32 14.48
C GLY A 43 1.06 -0.75 13.06
N SER A 44 0.81 0.54 12.89
CA SER A 44 0.95 1.20 11.59
C SER A 44 2.36 1.74 11.36
N ASN A 45 2.92 1.49 10.18
CA ASN A 45 4.20 2.03 9.72
C ASN A 45 4.03 2.78 8.38
N TYR A 46 5.06 3.50 7.94
CA TYR A 46 5.11 4.13 6.62
C TYR A 46 6.17 3.47 5.75
N MET A 47 5.80 3.13 4.53
CA MET A 47 6.70 2.59 3.50
C MET A 47 6.64 3.46 2.24
N ARG A 48 7.71 3.47 1.44
CA ARG A 48 7.77 4.27 0.21
C ARG A 48 7.39 3.41 -0.98
N VAL A 49 6.37 3.82 -1.73
CA VAL A 49 5.95 3.11 -2.95
C VAL A 49 7.10 2.92 -3.95
N CYS A 50 7.93 3.95 -4.16
CA CYS A 50 9.04 3.86 -5.13
C CYS A 50 10.25 3.00 -4.71
N ARG A 51 10.34 2.58 -3.43
CA ARG A 51 11.51 1.87 -2.91
C ARG A 51 11.17 0.57 -2.18
N ASP A 52 10.16 0.63 -1.34
CA ASP A 52 9.68 -0.50 -0.53
C ASP A 52 8.49 -1.21 -1.22
N GLY A 53 7.80 -0.51 -2.14
CA GLY A 53 6.76 -1.04 -3.02
C GLY A 53 7.25 -1.34 -4.44
N PRO A 54 6.41 -1.12 -5.49
CA PRO A 54 5.04 -0.60 -5.45
C PRO A 54 3.99 -1.65 -5.08
N VAL A 55 4.38 -2.93 -5.00
CA VAL A 55 3.46 -4.04 -4.77
C VAL A 55 3.40 -4.41 -3.29
N PHE A 56 2.21 -4.31 -2.70
CA PHE A 56 1.93 -4.64 -1.30
C PHE A 56 0.80 -5.66 -1.20
N ARG A 57 0.71 -6.38 -0.07
CA ARG A 57 -0.44 -7.26 0.18
C ARG A 57 -1.69 -6.44 0.48
N SER A 58 -2.84 -6.92 0.05
CA SER A 58 -4.12 -6.24 0.26
C SER A 58 -4.43 -5.99 1.75
N ASP A 59 -4.10 -6.95 2.62
CA ASP A 59 -4.33 -6.89 4.07
C ASP A 59 -3.38 -5.95 4.84
N GLU A 60 -2.36 -5.42 4.16
CA GLU A 60 -1.40 -4.47 4.74
C GLU A 60 -1.71 -3.02 4.34
N VAL A 61 -2.47 -2.78 3.26
CA VAL A 61 -2.72 -1.42 2.73
C VAL A 61 -3.77 -0.70 3.57
N VAL A 62 -3.41 0.49 4.09
CA VAL A 62 -4.36 1.38 4.76
C VAL A 62 -4.81 2.45 3.77
N PHE A 63 -6.08 2.42 3.37
CA PHE A 63 -6.67 3.44 2.51
C PHE A 63 -7.12 4.66 3.32
N ASP A 64 -6.84 5.86 2.81
CA ASP A 64 -7.46 7.08 3.31
C ASP A 64 -8.97 7.12 2.96
N ASP A 65 -9.75 7.84 3.76
CA ASP A 65 -11.19 8.06 3.53
C ASP A 65 -11.48 9.31 2.70
#